data_AF-A0A7X4FB46-F1
#
_entry.id   AF-A0A7X4FB46-F1
#
_cell.length_a   1.000
_cell.length_b   1.000
_cell.length_c   1.000
_cell.angle_alpha   90.00
_cell.angle_beta   90.00
_cell.angle_gamma   90.00
#
_symmetry.space_group_name_H-M   'P 1'
#
loop_
_entity.id
_entity.type
_entity.pdbx_description
1 polymer ?
#
loop_
_entity_poly.entity_id
_entity_poly.type
_entity_poly.pdbx_seq_one_letter_code
_entity_poly.pdbx_strand_id
1 'polypeptide(L)'
;MNAPIVYTILCFSLASIAIAQPKRLAEYPNQLTRDGHIVVLPDHGTVYIVSDLHAHWDDFNQWLRLTNLIERIQAGEDVYGLILGDAVDYKPDEPRHPPYGDIRIVDRITELRRQLGDNGNKLIYVRGNHEFAAADTYAMLKKMGMTVENRPEVIRALYASPSGAYYE
;
A
#
# COMPACT_ATOMS: atom_id res chain seq x y z
N MET A 1 34.68 -7.70 -68.05
CA MET A 1 35.24 -6.90 -66.93
C MET A 1 34.26 -7.02 -65.77
N ASN A 2 34.73 -7.63 -64.68
CA ASN A 2 33.91 -8.19 -63.60
C ASN A 2 33.56 -7.12 -62.56
N ALA A 3 32.29 -7.03 -62.17
CA ALA A 3 31.85 -6.31 -60.97
C ALA A 3 31.52 -7.34 -59.88
N PRO A 4 32.13 -7.29 -58.68
CA PRO A 4 31.71 -8.14 -57.58
C PRO A 4 30.56 -7.46 -56.83
N ILE A 5 29.41 -8.15 -56.80
CA ILE A 5 28.27 -7.78 -55.96
C ILE A 5 28.61 -8.19 -54.53
N VAL A 6 28.85 -7.19 -53.67
CA VAL A 6 29.04 -7.39 -52.23
C VAL A 6 27.66 -7.61 -51.61
N TYR A 7 27.38 -8.84 -51.19
CA TYR A 7 26.22 -9.16 -50.35
C TYR A 7 26.56 -8.85 -48.90
N THR A 8 26.09 -7.71 -48.40
CA THR A 8 26.06 -7.42 -46.96
C THR A 8 24.80 -8.04 -46.36
N ILE A 9 24.96 -9.14 -45.62
CA ILE A 9 23.89 -9.75 -44.83
C ILE A 9 23.59 -8.80 -43.65
N LEU A 10 22.45 -8.11 -43.72
CA LEU A 10 21.93 -7.33 -42.60
C LEU A 10 21.31 -8.31 -41.58
N CYS A 11 22.03 -8.63 -40.51
CA CYS A 11 21.46 -9.28 -39.35
C CYS A 11 20.54 -8.30 -38.61
N PHE A 12 19.26 -8.28 -38.96
CA PHE A 12 18.22 -7.71 -38.11
C PHE A 12 18.04 -8.62 -36.90
N SER A 13 18.68 -8.27 -35.78
CA SER A 13 18.29 -8.74 -34.46
C SER A 13 16.88 -8.23 -34.17
N LEU A 14 15.88 -9.06 -34.43
CA LEU A 14 14.54 -8.89 -33.89
C LEU A 14 14.66 -9.01 -32.38
N ALA A 15 14.80 -7.88 -31.69
CA ALA A 15 14.59 -7.80 -30.26
C ALA A 15 13.11 -8.11 -30.01
N SER A 16 12.80 -9.38 -29.75
CA SER A 16 11.49 -9.77 -29.25
C SER A 16 11.27 -9.06 -27.93
N ILE A 17 10.48 -7.99 -27.96
CA ILE A 17 9.91 -7.39 -26.75
C ILE A 17 9.01 -8.48 -26.19
N ALA A 18 9.51 -9.24 -25.22
CA ALA A 18 8.71 -10.20 -24.48
C ALA A 18 7.69 -9.39 -23.68
N ILE A 19 6.52 -9.15 -24.27
CA ILE A 19 5.36 -8.67 -23.56
C ILE A 19 4.99 -9.82 -22.63
N ALA A 20 5.29 -9.68 -21.34
CA ALA A 20 4.91 -10.65 -20.34
C ALA A 20 3.40 -10.86 -20.44
N GLN A 21 3.00 -12.07 -20.85
CA GLN A 21 1.60 -12.45 -20.89
C GLN A 21 1.05 -12.37 -19.46
N PRO A 22 -0.16 -11.81 -19.26
CA PRO A 22 -0.78 -11.81 -17.94
C PRO A 22 -0.96 -13.26 -17.48
N LYS A 23 -0.42 -13.58 -16.30
CA LYS A 23 -0.62 -14.89 -15.66
C LYS A 23 -2.10 -15.10 -15.35
N ARG A 24 -2.59 -16.30 -15.59
CA ARG A 24 -3.89 -16.79 -15.13
C ARG A 24 -3.83 -17.10 -13.64
N LEU A 25 -4.96 -17.00 -12.94
CA LEU A 25 -5.04 -17.32 -11.51
C LEU A 25 -4.52 -18.72 -11.17
N ALA A 26 -4.78 -19.72 -12.04
CA ALA A 26 -4.32 -21.09 -11.87
C ALA A 26 -2.78 -21.27 -11.99
N GLU A 27 -2.06 -20.25 -12.45
CA GLU A 27 -0.59 -20.26 -12.54
C GLU A 27 0.07 -19.73 -11.26
N TYR A 28 -0.71 -19.16 -10.33
CA TYR A 28 -0.20 -18.76 -9.02
C TYR A 28 -0.14 -19.97 -8.08
N PRO A 29 0.91 -20.07 -7.24
CA PRO A 29 0.97 -21.11 -6.22
C PRO A 29 -0.17 -20.91 -5.21
N ASN A 30 -0.69 -22.01 -4.64
CA ASN A 30 -1.76 -21.97 -3.64
C ASN A 30 -1.24 -21.51 -2.27
N GLN A 31 -0.75 -20.27 -2.23
CA GLN A 31 -0.20 -19.60 -1.06
C GLN A 31 -0.29 -18.08 -1.29
N LEU A 32 -0.24 -17.30 -0.22
CA LEU A 32 -0.20 -15.84 -0.30
C LEU A 32 0.94 -15.39 -1.23
N THR A 33 0.55 -14.76 -2.35
CA THR A 33 1.48 -14.27 -3.37
C THR A 33 1.23 -12.80 -3.66
N ARG A 34 2.30 -12.04 -3.86
CA ARG A 34 2.26 -10.66 -4.34
C ARG A 34 2.98 -10.57 -5.68
N ASP A 35 2.26 -10.13 -6.71
CA ASP A 35 2.79 -9.95 -8.06
C ASP A 35 2.42 -8.56 -8.56
N GLY A 36 3.36 -7.61 -8.41
CA GLY A 36 3.10 -6.19 -8.62
C GLY A 36 1.98 -5.68 -7.72
N HIS A 37 0.87 -5.24 -8.32
CA HIS A 37 -0.32 -4.75 -7.63
C HIS A 37 -1.37 -5.83 -7.34
N ILE A 38 -1.10 -7.09 -7.71
CA ILE A 38 -2.01 -8.22 -7.50
C ILE A 38 -1.61 -8.93 -6.20
N VAL A 39 -2.59 -9.12 -5.32
CA VAL A 39 -2.47 -10.00 -4.14
C VAL A 39 -3.34 -11.23 -4.41
N VAL A 40 -2.71 -12.41 -4.40
CA VAL A 40 -3.40 -13.69 -4.54
C VAL A 40 -3.38 -14.40 -3.20
N LEU A 41 -4.55 -14.82 -2.73
CA LEU A 41 -4.72 -15.60 -1.51
C LEU A 41 -4.86 -17.08 -1.87
N PRO A 42 -4.54 -17.98 -0.93
CA PRO A 42 -4.85 -19.39 -1.11
C PRO A 42 -6.37 -19.63 -1.24
N ASP A 43 -6.75 -20.77 -1.80
CA ASP A 43 -8.15 -21.21 -1.95
C ASP A 43 -8.81 -21.70 -0.64
N HIS A 44 -8.14 -21.52 0.49
CA HIS A 44 -8.55 -21.92 1.83
C HIS A 44 -8.22 -20.82 2.85
N GLY A 45 -8.73 -21.00 4.07
CA GLY A 45 -8.58 -20.04 5.16
C GLY A 45 -9.70 -19.01 5.22
N THR A 46 -9.59 -18.08 6.18
CA THR A 46 -10.57 -17.01 6.37
C THR A 46 -9.92 -15.64 6.22
N VAL A 47 -10.56 -14.74 5.48
CA VAL A 47 -10.10 -13.37 5.29
C VAL A 47 -11.01 -12.42 6.03
N TYR A 48 -10.44 -11.59 6.89
CA TYR A 48 -11.13 -10.46 7.51
C TYR A 48 -10.74 -9.18 6.79
N ILE A 49 -11.73 -8.44 6.30
CA ILE A 49 -11.51 -7.28 5.44
C ILE A 49 -11.92 -6.01 6.19
N VAL A 50 -11.13 -4.95 6.03
CA VAL A 50 -11.47 -3.57 6.40
C VAL A 50 -11.02 -2.64 5.27
N SER A 51 -11.73 -1.54 5.07
CA SER A 51 -11.53 -0.60 3.96
C SER A 51 -11.82 0.81 4.43
N ASP A 52 -11.27 1.81 3.74
CA ASP A 52 -11.66 3.23 3.85
C ASP A 52 -11.71 3.70 5.30
N LEU A 53 -10.65 3.37 6.06
CA LEU A 53 -10.58 3.69 7.48
C LEU A 53 -10.52 5.20 7.70
N HIS A 54 -10.04 5.99 6.75
CA HIS A 54 -10.00 7.46 6.78
C HIS A 54 -9.66 8.04 8.16
N ALA A 55 -8.53 7.59 8.72
CA ALA A 55 -8.05 7.99 10.02
C ALA A 55 -8.96 7.66 11.23
N HIS A 56 -10.00 6.86 11.08
CA HIS A 56 -10.84 6.32 12.18
C HIS A 56 -10.09 5.25 12.98
N TRP A 57 -9.35 5.70 13.99
CA TRP A 57 -8.55 4.83 14.85
C TRP A 57 -9.39 3.78 15.59
N ASP A 58 -10.54 4.18 16.13
CA ASP A 58 -11.35 3.30 16.96
C ASP A 58 -11.96 2.17 16.13
N ASP A 59 -12.35 2.44 14.88
CA ASP A 59 -12.86 1.44 13.94
C ASP A 59 -11.79 0.42 13.58
N PHE A 60 -10.56 0.86 13.30
CA PHE A 60 -9.42 -0.03 13.09
C PHE A 60 -9.19 -0.97 14.28
N ASN A 61 -9.22 -0.43 15.50
CA ASN A 61 -9.02 -1.24 16.71
C ASN A 61 -10.23 -2.12 17.03
N GLN A 62 -11.44 -1.67 16.73
CA GLN A 62 -12.64 -2.48 16.85
C GLN A 62 -12.58 -3.67 15.90
N TRP A 63 -12.17 -3.45 14.65
CA TRP A 63 -11.95 -4.52 13.69
C TRP A 63 -10.93 -5.55 14.20
N LEU A 64 -9.77 -5.11 14.72
CA LEU A 64 -8.79 -6.01 15.32
C LEU A 64 -9.38 -6.84 16.48
N ARG A 65 -10.13 -6.20 17.38
CA ARG A 65 -10.77 -6.89 18.52
C ARG A 65 -11.86 -7.88 18.09
N LEU A 66 -12.74 -7.49 17.18
CA LEU A 66 -13.86 -8.32 16.72
C LEU A 66 -13.37 -9.58 16.02
N THR A 67 -12.26 -9.47 15.29
CA THR A 67 -11.69 -10.58 14.52
C THR A 67 -10.76 -11.45 15.37
N ASN A 68 -10.21 -10.91 16.46
CA ASN A 68 -9.13 -11.53 17.23
C ASN A 68 -7.94 -11.90 16.32
N LEU A 69 -7.72 -11.09 15.28
CA LEU A 69 -6.90 -11.48 14.12
C LEU A 69 -5.46 -11.80 14.52
N ILE A 70 -4.87 -10.96 15.36
CA ILE A 70 -3.45 -11.06 15.70
C ILE A 70 -3.18 -12.34 16.49
N GLU A 71 -4.03 -12.63 17.47
CA GLU A 71 -3.98 -13.83 18.30
C GLU A 71 -4.20 -15.10 17.47
N ARG A 72 -5.14 -15.07 16.52
CA ARG A 72 -5.39 -16.20 15.60
C ARG A 72 -4.19 -16.47 14.69
N ILE A 73 -3.58 -15.43 14.12
CA ILE A 73 -2.35 -15.56 13.32
C ILE A 73 -1.22 -16.16 14.18
N GLN A 74 -1.05 -15.69 15.42
CA GLN A 74 -0.03 -16.22 16.35
C GLN A 74 -0.28 -17.67 16.74
N ALA A 75 -1.55 -18.08 16.88
CA ALA A 75 -1.96 -19.46 17.14
C ALA A 75 -1.75 -20.39 15.93
N GLY A 76 -1.32 -19.86 14.79
CA GLY A 76 -1.13 -20.63 13.56
C GLY A 76 -2.41 -20.92 12.80
N GLU A 77 -3.52 -20.23 13.13
CA GLU A 77 -4.75 -20.35 12.35
C GLU A 77 -4.54 -19.85 10.91
N ASP A 78 -5.28 -20.46 9.99
CA ASP A 78 -5.27 -20.07 8.59
C ASP A 78 -6.20 -18.87 8.34
N VAL A 79 -5.78 -17.72 8.85
CA VAL A 79 -6.50 -16.46 8.73
C VAL A 79 -5.63 -15.34 8.17
N TYR A 80 -6.27 -14.40 7.50
CA TYR A 80 -5.64 -13.26 6.85
C TYR A 80 -6.41 -11.99 7.21
N GLY A 81 -5.68 -10.90 7.45
CA GLY A 81 -6.27 -9.56 7.51
C GLY A 81 -6.02 -8.85 6.19
N LEU A 82 -7.03 -8.22 5.60
CA LEU A 82 -6.90 -7.43 4.38
C LEU A 82 -7.41 -6.02 4.63
N ILE A 83 -6.50 -5.06 4.54
CA ILE A 83 -6.76 -3.62 4.68
C ILE A 83 -6.68 -3.00 3.28
N LEU A 84 -7.81 -2.53 2.78
CA LEU A 84 -8.00 -2.05 1.41
C LEU A 84 -7.71 -0.56 1.23
N GLY A 85 -6.60 -0.08 1.82
CA GLY A 85 -6.15 1.29 1.62
C GLY A 85 -7.00 2.34 2.32
N ASP A 86 -6.70 3.60 1.99
CA ASP A 86 -7.36 4.80 2.49
C ASP A 86 -7.49 4.79 4.02
N ALA A 87 -6.38 4.44 4.67
CA ALA A 87 -6.26 4.44 6.13
C ALA A 87 -5.86 5.81 6.68
N VAL A 88 -5.21 6.61 5.85
CA VAL A 88 -4.85 8.00 6.14
C VAL A 88 -5.95 8.95 5.68
N ASP A 89 -5.82 10.22 6.09
CA ASP A 89 -6.72 11.33 5.72
C ASP A 89 -8.16 11.18 6.24
N TYR A 90 -8.79 12.28 6.62
CA TYR A 90 -10.20 12.27 7.03
C TYR A 90 -11.09 12.68 5.87
N LYS A 91 -12.32 12.16 5.84
CA LYS A 91 -13.31 12.73 4.93
C LYS A 91 -13.67 14.16 5.39
N PRO A 92 -13.73 15.14 4.47
CA PRO A 92 -13.99 16.54 4.82
C PRO A 92 -15.33 16.79 5.54
N ASP A 93 -16.31 15.90 5.37
CA ASP A 93 -17.65 15.99 5.94
C ASP A 93 -17.85 15.19 7.23
N GLU A 94 -16.81 14.48 7.70
CA GLU A 94 -16.88 13.67 8.91
C GLU A 94 -16.26 14.39 10.12
N PRO A 95 -16.91 14.36 11.29
CA PRO A 95 -16.34 14.93 12.50
C PRO A 95 -15.11 14.13 12.93
N ARG A 96 -14.01 14.84 13.17
CA ARG A 96 -12.76 14.24 13.63
C ARG A 96 -12.85 13.96 15.13
N HIS A 97 -12.57 12.71 15.52
CA HIS A 97 -12.58 12.29 16.91
C HIS A 97 -11.18 11.83 17.35
N PRO A 98 -10.67 12.32 18.49
CA PRO A 98 -9.47 11.75 19.08
C PRO A 98 -9.77 10.32 19.59
N PRO A 99 -8.79 9.40 19.54
CA PRO A 99 -7.44 9.60 19.03
C PRO A 99 -7.36 9.59 17.49
N TYR A 100 -6.60 10.54 16.92
CA TYR A 100 -6.51 10.65 15.47
C TYR A 100 -5.72 9.48 14.86
N GLY A 101 -6.33 8.77 13.89
CA GLY A 101 -5.81 7.51 13.37
C GLY A 101 -4.78 7.64 12.25
N ASP A 102 -4.94 8.57 11.31
CA ASP A 102 -4.06 8.90 10.17
C ASP A 102 -2.80 8.01 10.00
N ILE A 103 -1.60 8.55 10.21
CA ILE A 103 -0.35 7.77 10.15
C ILE A 103 -0.24 6.72 11.27
N ARG A 104 -0.97 6.90 12.38
CA ARG A 104 -0.95 5.99 13.51
C ARG A 104 -1.49 4.60 13.15
N ILE A 105 -2.48 4.49 12.26
CA ILE A 105 -2.98 3.22 11.74
C ILE A 105 -1.87 2.52 10.95
N VAL A 106 -1.18 3.24 10.06
CA VAL A 106 -0.07 2.70 9.25
C VAL A 106 1.10 2.24 10.13
N ASP A 107 1.45 3.04 11.14
CA ASP A 107 2.48 2.69 12.11
C ASP A 107 2.09 1.44 12.90
N ARG A 108 0.83 1.36 13.35
CA ARG A 108 0.33 0.21 14.09
C ARG A 108 0.30 -1.06 13.23
N ILE A 109 -0.09 -0.98 11.96
CA ILE A 109 0.00 -2.11 11.02
C ILE A 109 1.46 -2.58 10.90
N THR A 110 2.40 -1.63 10.78
CA THR A 110 3.84 -1.94 10.69
C THR A 110 4.35 -2.61 11.96
N GLU A 111 3.94 -2.13 13.12
CA GLU A 111 4.26 -2.72 14.42
C GLU A 111 3.71 -4.15 14.54
N LEU A 112 2.44 -4.36 14.23
CA LEU A 112 1.78 -5.66 14.27
C LEU A 112 2.45 -6.67 13.34
N ARG A 113 2.82 -6.25 12.11
CA ARG A 113 3.59 -7.10 11.19
C ARG A 113 4.93 -7.54 11.78
N ARG A 114 5.64 -6.64 12.45
CA ARG A 114 6.91 -6.97 13.12
C ARG A 114 6.69 -7.94 14.28
N GLN A 115 5.63 -7.75 15.08
CA GLN A 115 5.28 -8.64 16.18
C GLN A 115 4.94 -10.07 15.70
N LEU A 116 4.34 -10.19 14.52
CA LEU A 116 3.97 -11.46 13.90
C LEU A 116 5.14 -12.20 13.22
N GLY A 117 6.32 -11.58 13.09
CA GLY A 117 7.49 -12.19 12.45
C GLY A 117 7.19 -12.65 11.02
N ASP A 118 7.55 -13.89 10.71
CA ASP A 118 7.33 -14.50 9.39
C ASP A 118 5.85 -14.53 8.98
N ASN A 119 4.94 -14.62 9.96
CA ASN A 119 3.49 -14.59 9.73
C ASN A 119 2.94 -13.17 9.54
N GLY A 120 3.77 -12.13 9.65
CA GLY A 120 3.36 -10.75 9.44
C GLY A 120 2.88 -10.47 8.02
N ASN A 121 3.25 -11.31 7.05
CA ASN A 121 2.73 -11.24 5.68
C ASN A 121 1.20 -11.49 5.60
N LYS A 122 0.61 -12.22 6.56
CA LYS A 122 -0.84 -12.48 6.65
C LYS A 122 -1.66 -11.26 7.04
N LEU A 123 -1.04 -10.20 7.58
CA LEU A 123 -1.65 -8.89 7.75
C LEU A 123 -1.36 -8.04 6.49
N ILE A 124 -2.26 -8.09 5.53
CA ILE A 124 -2.13 -7.52 4.20
C ILE A 124 -2.69 -6.10 4.20
N TYR A 125 -1.88 -5.17 3.70
CA TYR A 125 -2.24 -3.77 3.49
C TYR A 125 -1.92 -3.45 2.04
N VAL A 126 -2.94 -2.97 1.33
CA VAL A 126 -2.86 -2.46 -0.03
C VAL A 126 -3.05 -0.95 0.08
N ARG A 127 -2.24 -0.17 -0.64
CA ARG A 127 -2.38 1.30 -0.64
C ARG A 127 -3.51 1.71 -1.57
N GLY A 128 -4.40 2.55 -1.07
CA GLY A 128 -5.43 3.26 -1.80
C GLY A 128 -4.94 4.61 -2.32
N ASN A 129 -5.83 5.39 -2.93
CA ASN A 129 -5.48 6.67 -3.55
C ASN A 129 -5.05 7.73 -2.52
N HIS A 130 -5.58 7.70 -1.30
CA HIS A 130 -5.21 8.68 -0.27
C HIS A 130 -3.77 8.48 0.19
N GLU A 131 -3.28 7.23 0.27
CA GLU A 131 -1.86 6.99 0.56
C GLU A 131 -0.93 7.53 -0.53
N PHE A 132 -1.33 7.44 -1.81
CA PHE A 132 -0.55 8.00 -2.91
C PHE A 132 -0.57 9.53 -2.88
N ALA A 133 -1.74 10.14 -2.68
CA ALA A 133 -1.88 11.59 -2.57
C ALA A 133 -1.07 12.17 -1.39
N ALA A 134 -1.10 11.50 -0.24
CA ALA A 134 -0.29 11.87 0.92
C ALA A 134 1.21 11.76 0.63
N ALA A 135 1.64 10.68 -0.03
CA ALA A 135 3.04 10.49 -0.41
C ALA A 135 3.52 11.56 -1.42
N ASP A 136 2.70 11.90 -2.41
CA ASP A 136 3.00 12.92 -3.41
C ASP A 136 3.08 14.32 -2.77
N THR A 137 2.14 14.64 -1.89
CA THR A 137 2.16 15.90 -1.11
C THR A 137 3.42 15.99 -0.27
N TYR A 138 3.79 14.91 0.42
CA TYR A 138 5.03 14.87 1.21
C TYR A 138 6.29 15.05 0.35
N ALA A 139 6.32 14.44 -0.84
CA ALA A 139 7.42 14.61 -1.80
C ALA A 139 7.50 16.06 -2.33
N MET A 140 6.36 16.69 -2.60
CA MET A 140 6.28 18.11 -2.98
C MET A 140 6.81 19.01 -1.88
N LEU A 141 6.37 18.82 -0.63
CA LEU A 141 6.83 19.61 0.51
C LEU A 141 8.36 19.49 0.70
N LYS A 142 8.93 18.29 0.53
CA LYS A 142 10.39 18.11 0.52
C LYS A 142 11.09 18.91 -0.57
N LYS A 143 10.56 18.91 -1.80
CA LYS A 143 11.10 19.72 -2.90
C LYS A 143 11.02 21.23 -2.61
N MET A 144 10.03 21.66 -1.84
CA MET A 144 9.85 23.04 -1.38
C MET A 144 10.72 23.42 -0.17
N GLY A 145 11.62 22.53 0.29
CA GLY A 145 12.56 22.82 1.36
C GLY A 145 12.14 22.31 2.75
N MET A 146 11.13 21.43 2.83
CA MET A 146 10.84 20.72 4.08
C MET A 146 11.95 19.70 4.38
N THR A 147 12.61 19.88 5.52
CA THR A 147 13.61 18.99 6.10
C THR A 147 12.99 18.16 7.23
N VAL A 148 13.79 17.35 7.94
CA VAL A 148 13.30 16.63 9.13
C VAL A 148 13.06 17.61 10.28
N GLU A 149 13.94 18.59 10.41
CA GLU A 149 14.00 19.56 11.50
C GLU A 149 12.84 20.56 11.43
N ASN A 150 12.55 21.09 10.24
CA ASN A 150 11.48 22.09 10.06
C ASN A 150 10.10 21.47 9.77
N ARG A 151 10.00 20.14 9.64
CA ARG A 151 8.76 19.43 9.28
C ARG A 151 7.57 19.83 10.17
N PRO A 152 7.68 19.85 11.51
CA PRO A 152 6.54 20.17 12.36
C PRO A 152 5.97 21.57 12.07
N GLU A 153 6.85 22.53 11.76
CA GLU A 153 6.48 23.91 11.45
C GLU A 153 5.85 24.02 10.07
N VAL A 154 6.43 23.37 9.06
CA VAL A 154 5.89 23.32 7.69
C VAL A 154 4.50 22.68 7.66
N ILE A 155 4.33 21.54 8.35
CA ILE A 155 3.02 20.88 8.45
C ILE A 155 2.04 21.80 9.17
N ARG A 156 2.40 22.37 10.34
CA ARG A 156 1.50 23.29 11.05
C ARG A 156 1.09 24.48 10.19
N ALA A 157 2.01 25.06 9.42
CA ALA A 157 1.71 26.16 8.51
C ALA A 157 0.75 25.75 7.38
N LEU A 158 0.85 24.51 6.87
CA LEU A 158 -0.08 23.96 5.89
C LEU A 158 -1.51 23.90 6.45
N TYR A 159 -1.68 23.35 7.65
CA TYR A 159 -2.97 23.25 8.33
C TYR A 159 -3.54 24.62 8.73
N ALA A 160 -2.68 25.58 9.09
CA ALA A 160 -3.10 26.94 9.41
C ALA A 160 -3.32 27.84 8.16
N SER A 161 -3.12 27.32 6.95
CA SER A 161 -3.26 28.10 5.71
C SER A 161 -4.73 28.33 5.33
N PRO A 162 -5.03 29.20 4.35
CA PRO A 162 -6.41 29.34 3.84
C PRO A 162 -6.95 28.06 3.19
N SER A 163 -6.07 27.21 2.66
CA SER A 163 -6.38 25.85 2.21
C SER A 163 -6.32 24.84 3.35
N GLY A 164 -6.07 25.32 4.57
CA GLY A 164 -5.95 24.56 5.79
C GLY A 164 -7.13 23.65 5.98
N ALA A 165 -8.37 24.11 5.79
CA ALA A 165 -9.59 23.30 5.91
C ALA A 165 -9.65 22.04 5.00
N TYR A 166 -8.81 21.92 3.96
CA TYR A 166 -8.67 20.68 3.16
C TYR A 166 -7.71 19.67 3.81
N TYR A 167 -6.98 20.09 4.84
CA TYR A 167 -6.02 19.30 5.62
C TYR A 167 -6.50 19.20 7.11
N GLU A 168 -7.00 20.32 7.66
CA GLU A 168 -8.12 20.60 8.61
C GLU A 168 -9.11 19.51 8.92
#